data_AF-A0A7N8WSU9-F1
#
_entry.id   AF-A0A7N8WSU9-F1
#
_cell.length_a   1.000
_cell.length_b   1.000
_cell.length_c   1.000
_cell.angle_alpha   90.00
_cell.angle_beta   90.00
_cell.angle_gamma   90.00
#
_symmetry.space_group_name_H-M   'P 1'
#
loop_
_entity.id
_entity.type
_entity.pdbx_description
1 polymer ?
#
loop_
_entity_poly.entity_id
_entity_poly.type
_entity_poly.pdbx_seq_one_letter_code
_entity_poly.pdbx_strand_id
1 'polypeptide(L)'
;MKLQVKQKKTINDGLQRKIETLKTEKTHLQTNKTTLEKSCGRCLPGWIFLKSSCYYFSHHVPNSGKNWLDSRADCISRGGDLLVINNVEEQQLISDNFPSVSGSGIWWQNGFWIGLTDVVMERTWVWVNNVTETETMYWRNGQPNRSGVQSGNCAAFFFYVDARKTWYNGNCHNHLLNRICEIELR
;
A
#
# COMPACT_ATOMS: atom_id res chain seq x y z
N MET A 1 46.31 21.06 -27.29
CA MET A 1 46.35 20.44 -25.95
C MET A 1 45.09 20.70 -25.09
N LYS A 2 44.68 21.95 -24.84
CA LYS A 2 43.49 22.27 -23.99
C LYS A 2 42.16 21.68 -24.51
N LEU A 3 41.95 21.64 -25.82
CA LEU A 3 40.72 21.10 -26.43
C LEU A 3 40.54 19.59 -26.18
N GLN A 4 41.62 18.81 -26.33
CA GLN A 4 41.61 17.36 -26.10
C GLN A 4 41.34 17.02 -24.62
N VAL A 5 41.88 17.81 -23.69
CA VAL A 5 41.61 17.65 -22.24
C VAL A 5 40.13 17.92 -21.94
N LYS A 6 39.56 18.98 -22.51
CA LYS A 6 38.14 19.31 -22.35
C LYS A 6 37.23 18.19 -22.89
N GLN A 7 37.56 17.64 -24.06
CA GLN A 7 36.83 16.54 -24.67
C GLN A 7 36.90 15.25 -23.84
N LYS A 8 38.09 14.89 -23.34
CA LYS A 8 38.27 13.73 -22.45
C LYS A 8 37.47 13.87 -21.15
N LYS A 9 37.41 15.08 -20.58
CA LYS A 9 36.60 15.37 -19.38
C LYS A 9 35.11 15.12 -19.64
N THR A 10 34.56 15.66 -20.74
CA THR A 10 33.15 15.45 -21.09
C THR A 10 32.80 13.97 -21.29
N ILE A 11 33.70 13.19 -21.91
CA ILE A 11 33.51 11.74 -22.08
C ILE A 11 33.53 11.03 -20.72
N ASN A 12 34.47 11.37 -19.84
CA ASN A 12 34.55 10.77 -18.51
C ASN A 12 33.30 11.05 -17.67
N ASP A 13 32.82 12.30 -17.67
CA ASP A 13 31.59 12.69 -16.97
C ASP A 13 30.37 11.92 -17.52
N GLY A 14 30.31 11.72 -18.84
CA GLY A 14 29.26 10.91 -19.48
C GLY A 14 29.33 9.42 -19.13
N LEU A 15 30.54 8.85 -19.04
CA LEU A 15 30.75 7.47 -18.60
C LEU A 15 30.38 7.28 -17.13
N GLN A 16 30.70 8.24 -16.26
CA GLN A 16 30.30 8.19 -14.84
C GLN A 16 28.78 8.15 -14.68
N ARG A 17 28.03 8.99 -15.40
CA ARG A 17 26.55 8.93 -15.38
C ARG A 17 26.00 7.59 -15.84
N LYS A 18 26.60 7.00 -16.89
CA LYS A 18 26.22 5.65 -17.35
C LYS A 18 26.50 4.58 -16.30
N ILE A 19 27.65 4.64 -15.64
CA ILE A 19 28.01 3.72 -14.54
C ILE A 19 27.02 3.85 -13.39
N GLU A 20 26.63 5.06 -13.01
CA GLU A 20 25.63 5.30 -11.96
C GLU A 20 24.27 4.70 -12.35
N THR A 21 23.82 4.94 -13.59
CA THR A 21 22.57 4.37 -14.12
C THR A 21 22.58 2.84 -14.10
N LEU A 22 23.66 2.23 -14.59
CA LEU A 22 23.81 0.76 -14.60
C LEU A 22 23.88 0.18 -13.18
N LYS A 23 24.48 0.90 -12.23
CA LYS A 23 24.48 0.49 -10.82
C LYS A 23 23.06 0.49 -10.25
N THR A 24 22.26 1.51 -10.52
CA THR A 24 20.85 1.56 -10.08
C THR A 24 19.99 0.49 -10.75
N GLU A 25 20.19 0.19 -12.03
CA GLU A 25 19.49 -0.90 -12.71
C GLU A 25 19.86 -2.26 -12.12
N LYS A 26 21.16 -2.48 -11.86
CA LYS A 26 21.64 -3.73 -11.24
C LYS A 26 21.00 -3.95 -9.86
N THR A 27 20.96 -2.93 -9.00
CA THR A 27 20.36 -3.07 -7.67
C THR A 27 18.86 -3.35 -7.77
N HIS A 28 18.14 -2.69 -8.68
CA HIS A 28 16.73 -2.96 -8.94
C HIS A 28 16.48 -4.41 -9.40
N LEU A 29 17.27 -4.91 -10.36
CA LEU A 29 17.17 -6.30 -10.83
C LEU A 29 17.48 -7.32 -9.73
N GLN A 30 18.46 -7.04 -8.86
CA GLN A 30 18.80 -7.91 -7.73
C GLN A 30 17.65 -7.98 -6.71
N THR A 31 17.00 -6.85 -6.42
CA THR A 31 15.82 -6.81 -5.57
C THR A 31 14.67 -7.61 -6.18
N ASN A 32 14.37 -7.41 -7.46
CA ASN A 32 13.30 -8.14 -8.14
C ASN A 32 13.54 -9.65 -8.14
N LYS A 33 14.78 -10.09 -8.40
CA LYS A 33 15.16 -11.50 -8.29
C LYS A 33 14.88 -12.04 -6.89
N THR A 34 15.27 -11.32 -5.84
CA THR A 34 15.07 -11.74 -4.46
C THR A 34 13.58 -11.86 -4.11
N THR A 35 12.74 -10.94 -4.56
CA THR A 35 11.28 -11.00 -4.35
C THR A 35 10.65 -12.18 -5.07
N LEU A 36 11.07 -12.45 -6.31
CA LEU A 36 10.60 -13.62 -7.06
C LEU A 36 11.00 -14.93 -6.38
N GLU A 37 12.24 -15.04 -5.89
CA GLU A 37 12.70 -16.21 -5.15
C GLU A 37 11.87 -16.42 -3.87
N LYS A 38 11.62 -15.37 -3.08
CA LYS A 38 10.82 -15.45 -1.86
C LYS A 38 9.36 -15.84 -2.10
N SER A 39 8.78 -15.38 -3.20
CA SER A 39 7.40 -15.72 -3.57
C SER A 39 7.30 -17.00 -4.40
N CYS A 40 8.41 -17.68 -4.69
CA CYS A 40 8.47 -18.79 -5.66
C CYS A 40 7.85 -18.42 -7.02
N GLY A 41 8.01 -17.16 -7.44
CA GLY A 41 7.46 -16.62 -8.68
C GLY A 41 5.96 -16.33 -8.66
N ARG A 42 5.29 -16.46 -7.50
CA ARG A 42 3.84 -16.26 -7.38
C ARG A 42 3.41 -14.81 -7.33
N CYS A 43 4.28 -13.92 -6.85
CA CYS A 43 4.00 -12.49 -6.74
C CYS A 43 4.96 -11.65 -7.59
N LEU A 44 4.43 -10.55 -8.12
CA LEU A 44 5.23 -9.57 -8.85
C LEU A 44 6.24 -8.87 -7.92
N PRO A 45 7.35 -8.36 -8.45
CA PRO A 45 8.27 -7.53 -7.67
C PRO A 45 7.55 -6.37 -6.97
N GLY A 46 7.92 -6.11 -5.71
CA GLY A 46 7.25 -5.10 -4.87
C GLY A 46 5.98 -5.59 -4.16
N TRP A 47 5.52 -6.81 -4.44
CA TRP A 47 4.44 -7.47 -3.69
C TRP A 47 5.02 -8.46 -2.68
N ILE A 48 4.29 -8.65 -1.59
CA ILE A 48 4.62 -9.61 -0.54
C ILE A 48 3.69 -10.81 -0.69
N PHE A 49 4.27 -11.99 -0.88
CA PHE A 49 3.52 -13.25 -0.85
C PHE A 49 3.28 -13.65 0.61
N LEU A 50 2.03 -13.68 1.04
CA LEU A 50 1.65 -14.19 2.36
C LEU A 50 0.57 -15.25 2.15
N LYS A 51 0.89 -16.49 2.53
CA LYS A 51 0.05 -17.68 2.38
C LYS A 51 -0.39 -17.97 0.93
N SER A 52 -1.53 -17.42 0.51
CA SER A 52 -2.19 -17.66 -0.77
C SER A 52 -2.51 -16.37 -1.51
N SER A 53 -2.06 -15.22 -1.03
CA SER A 53 -2.32 -13.92 -1.66
C SER A 53 -1.04 -13.12 -1.81
N CYS A 54 -1.05 -12.19 -2.76
CA CYS A 54 -0.03 -11.17 -2.92
C CYS A 54 -0.56 -9.84 -2.39
N TYR A 55 0.21 -9.17 -1.54
CA TYR A 55 -0.16 -7.87 -0.97
C TYR A 55 0.83 -6.78 -1.41
N TYR A 56 0.31 -5.64 -1.85
CA TYR A 56 1.11 -4.46 -2.21
C TYR A 56 0.80 -3.31 -1.28
N PHE A 57 1.84 -2.78 -0.63
CA PHE A 57 1.76 -1.63 0.25
C PHE A 57 2.35 -0.41 -0.45
N SER A 58 1.55 0.61 -0.75
CA SER A 58 2.00 1.73 -1.59
C SER A 58 3.06 2.66 -0.99
N HIS A 59 3.32 2.56 0.32
CA HIS A 59 4.24 3.46 1.04
C HIS A 59 5.67 3.50 0.52
N HIS A 60 6.12 2.48 -0.23
CA HIS A 60 7.45 2.46 -0.84
C HIS A 60 7.61 3.51 -1.96
N VAL A 61 6.51 4.00 -2.52
CA VAL A 61 6.52 5.04 -3.56
C VAL A 61 6.37 6.40 -2.89
N PRO A 62 7.30 7.36 -3.10
CA PRO A 62 7.16 8.73 -2.59
C PRO A 62 5.86 9.39 -3.06
N ASN A 63 5.19 10.10 -2.16
CA ASN A 63 3.93 10.80 -2.45
C ASN A 63 2.84 9.89 -3.05
N SER A 64 2.77 8.62 -2.61
CA SER A 64 1.82 7.64 -3.15
C SER A 64 0.39 7.80 -2.63
N GLY A 65 0.15 8.77 -1.75
CA GLY A 65 -1.15 9.07 -1.16
C GLY A 65 -2.22 9.34 -2.22
N LYS A 66 -3.35 8.66 -2.11
CA LYS A 66 -4.51 8.79 -3.01
C LYS A 66 -5.81 8.81 -2.21
N ASN A 67 -6.87 9.35 -2.79
CA ASN A 67 -8.21 9.17 -2.25
C ASN A 67 -8.67 7.70 -2.43
N TRP A 68 -9.80 7.32 -1.84
CA TRP A 68 -10.20 5.91 -1.82
C TRP A 68 -10.52 5.36 -3.22
N LEU A 69 -11.21 6.15 -4.06
CA LEU A 69 -11.58 5.75 -5.42
C LEU A 69 -10.35 5.57 -6.32
N ASP A 70 -9.41 6.53 -6.28
CA ASP A 70 -8.17 6.46 -7.04
C ASP A 70 -7.25 5.34 -6.53
N SER A 71 -7.34 5.02 -5.23
CA SER A 71 -6.63 3.88 -4.66
C SER A 71 -7.16 2.56 -5.18
N ARG A 72 -8.49 2.40 -5.23
CA ARG A 72 -9.14 1.24 -5.83
C ARG A 72 -8.77 1.07 -7.30
N ALA A 73 -8.89 2.16 -8.07
CA ALA A 73 -8.52 2.16 -9.49
C ALA A 73 -7.06 1.77 -9.71
N ASP A 74 -6.13 2.24 -8.86
CA ASP A 74 -4.73 1.84 -8.95
C ASP A 74 -4.53 0.36 -8.60
N CYS A 75 -5.20 -0.19 -7.59
CA CYS A 75 -5.12 -1.63 -7.29
C CYS A 75 -5.65 -2.49 -8.44
N ILE A 76 -6.78 -2.10 -9.04
CA ILE A 76 -7.36 -2.73 -10.24
C ILE A 76 -6.38 -2.68 -11.41
N SER A 77 -5.72 -1.54 -11.64
CA SER A 77 -4.74 -1.39 -12.72
C SER A 77 -3.53 -2.31 -12.57
N ARG A 78 -3.27 -2.80 -11.35
CA ARG A 78 -2.19 -3.76 -11.05
C ARG A 78 -2.64 -5.21 -11.07
N GLY A 79 -3.91 -5.49 -11.39
CA GLY A 79 -4.46 -6.84 -11.47
C GLY A 79 -5.09 -7.38 -10.18
N GLY A 80 -5.29 -6.54 -9.16
CA GLY A 80 -5.94 -6.88 -7.89
C GLY A 80 -7.13 -5.98 -7.58
N ASP A 81 -7.48 -5.84 -6.30
CA ASP A 81 -8.36 -4.78 -5.79
C ASP A 81 -7.80 -4.29 -4.44
N LEU A 82 -8.46 -3.34 -3.78
CA LEU A 82 -8.14 -3.01 -2.39
C LEU A 82 -8.33 -4.23 -1.50
N LEU A 83 -7.45 -4.38 -0.50
CA LEU A 83 -7.46 -5.47 0.49
C LEU A 83 -8.87 -5.75 1.01
N VAL A 84 -9.28 -7.01 0.95
CA VAL A 84 -10.46 -7.53 1.64
C VAL A 84 -9.98 -8.44 2.76
N ILE A 85 -10.45 -8.21 3.98
CA ILE A 85 -10.02 -9.04 5.12
C ILE A 85 -11.09 -10.09 5.36
N ASN A 86 -10.81 -11.31 4.93
CA ASN A 86 -11.76 -12.41 4.90
C ASN A 86 -11.93 -13.11 6.26
N ASN A 87 -10.93 -13.03 7.12
CA ASN A 87 -10.95 -13.68 8.43
C ASN A 87 -9.92 -13.07 9.40
N VAL A 88 -9.98 -13.51 10.66
CA VAL A 88 -9.07 -13.07 11.74
C VAL A 88 -7.61 -13.40 11.49
N GLU A 89 -7.34 -14.47 10.75
CA GLU A 89 -5.97 -14.89 10.46
C GLU A 89 -5.31 -13.94 9.45
N GLU A 90 -6.06 -13.52 8.44
CA GLU A 90 -5.67 -12.48 7.50
C GLU A 90 -5.50 -11.12 8.19
N GLN A 91 -6.44 -10.73 9.07
CA GLN A 91 -6.30 -9.52 9.87
C GLN A 91 -4.97 -9.48 10.65
N GLN A 92 -4.63 -10.60 11.31
CA GLN A 92 -3.38 -10.71 12.07
C GLN A 92 -2.17 -10.64 11.14
N LEU A 93 -2.21 -11.36 10.03
CA LEU A 93 -1.15 -11.41 9.02
C LEU A 93 -0.82 -10.03 8.45
N ILE A 94 -1.84 -9.23 8.15
CA ILE A 94 -1.67 -7.84 7.68
C ILE A 94 -1.11 -6.96 8.78
N SER A 95 -1.54 -7.14 10.04
CA SER A 95 -1.01 -6.38 11.18
C SER A 95 0.47 -6.68 11.43
N ASP A 96 0.87 -7.95 11.38
CA ASP A 96 2.24 -8.40 11.63
C ASP A 96 3.22 -7.95 10.54
N ASN A 97 2.72 -7.79 9.31
CA ASN A 97 3.49 -7.33 8.16
C ASN A 97 3.26 -5.85 7.84
N PHE A 98 2.56 -5.11 8.71
CA PHE A 98 2.29 -3.72 8.46
C PHE A 98 3.60 -2.92 8.46
N PRO A 99 3.86 -2.10 7.43
CA PRO A 99 5.12 -1.41 7.31
C PRO A 99 5.28 -0.34 8.41
N SER A 100 6.51 -0.17 8.89
CA SER A 100 6.85 0.98 9.72
C SER A 100 6.81 2.24 8.85
N VAL A 101 5.71 2.97 8.95
CA VAL A 101 5.52 4.24 8.26
C VAL A 101 5.72 5.39 9.25
N SER A 102 6.77 6.18 9.02
CA SER A 102 6.96 7.48 9.65
C SER A 102 6.43 8.55 8.71
N GLY A 103 5.56 9.42 9.21
CA GLY A 103 4.93 10.45 8.41
C GLY A 103 4.46 11.60 9.29
N SER A 104 3.18 11.95 9.16
CA SER A 104 2.55 12.98 9.97
C SER A 104 2.57 12.64 11.46
N GLY A 105 2.65 13.65 12.33
CA GLY A 105 2.37 13.46 13.77
C GLY A 105 0.91 13.08 14.05
N ILE A 106 0.04 13.22 13.05
CA ILE A 106 -1.36 12.83 13.10
C ILE A 106 -1.49 11.39 12.60
N TRP A 107 -1.75 10.47 13.53
CA TRP A 107 -1.73 9.02 13.27
C TRP A 107 -2.62 8.58 12.09
N TRP A 108 -3.81 9.18 11.94
CA TRP A 108 -4.77 8.79 10.90
C TRP A 108 -4.39 9.26 9.50
N GLN A 109 -3.39 10.12 9.35
CA GLN A 109 -2.86 10.49 8.03
C GLN A 109 -1.83 9.47 7.52
N ASN A 110 -1.39 8.54 8.37
CA ASN A 110 -0.38 7.54 8.04
C ASN A 110 -0.97 6.15 7.75
N GLY A 111 -2.29 6.03 7.65
CA GLY A 111 -2.93 4.76 7.37
C GLY A 111 -2.97 4.40 5.89
N PHE A 112 -3.62 3.28 5.62
CA PHE A 112 -3.76 2.71 4.29
C PHE A 112 -5.23 2.39 4.02
N TRP A 113 -5.74 2.79 2.87
CA TRP A 113 -7.07 2.37 2.42
C TRP A 113 -7.16 0.85 2.30
N ILE A 114 -8.31 0.32 2.72
CA ILE A 114 -8.75 -1.06 2.52
C ILE A 114 -10.10 -1.05 1.80
N GLY A 115 -10.52 -2.21 1.31
CA GLY A 115 -11.68 -2.34 0.42
C GLY A 115 -13.05 -2.23 1.09
N LEU A 116 -13.17 -1.64 2.28
CA LEU A 116 -14.42 -1.59 3.04
C LEU A 116 -15.03 -0.18 3.04
N THR A 117 -16.32 -0.07 2.73
CA THR A 117 -17.04 1.22 2.69
C THR A 117 -18.49 1.09 3.15
N ASP A 118 -19.11 2.16 3.65
CA ASP A 118 -20.56 2.22 3.89
C ASP A 118 -21.26 3.29 3.04
N VAL A 119 -20.67 3.63 1.88
CA VAL A 119 -21.17 4.65 0.94
C VAL A 119 -22.53 4.31 0.33
N VAL A 120 -22.87 3.02 0.21
CA VAL A 120 -24.14 2.56 -0.36
C VAL A 120 -25.27 2.67 0.66
N MET A 121 -24.99 2.29 1.90
CA MET A 121 -25.96 2.31 2.98
C MET A 121 -25.24 2.61 4.29
N GLU A 122 -25.55 3.77 4.85
CA GLU A 122 -24.97 4.25 6.11
C GLU A 122 -25.07 3.17 7.20
N ARG A 123 -23.96 2.93 7.91
CA ARG A 123 -23.78 1.87 8.94
C ARG A 123 -23.73 0.43 8.42
N THR A 124 -23.89 0.21 7.12
CA THR A 124 -23.74 -1.11 6.51
C THR A 124 -22.45 -1.13 5.71
N TRP A 125 -21.41 -1.72 6.29
CA TRP A 125 -20.09 -1.80 5.67
C TRP A 125 -20.04 -2.95 4.67
N VAL A 126 -19.61 -2.66 3.45
CA VAL A 126 -19.56 -3.57 2.32
C VAL A 126 -18.15 -3.55 1.73
N TRP A 127 -17.60 -4.74 1.53
CA TRP A 127 -16.33 -4.96 0.89
C TRP A 127 -16.42 -4.75 -0.63
N VAL A 128 -15.29 -4.44 -1.27
CA VAL A 128 -15.19 -4.26 -2.73
C VAL A 128 -15.58 -5.52 -3.54
N ASN A 129 -15.58 -6.70 -2.90
CA ASN A 129 -16.06 -7.98 -3.44
C ASN A 129 -17.58 -8.19 -3.24
N ASN A 130 -18.31 -7.16 -2.81
CA ASN A 130 -19.76 -7.15 -2.55
C ASN A 130 -20.22 -7.98 -1.34
N VAL A 131 -19.31 -8.45 -0.48
CA VAL A 131 -19.67 -9.08 0.79
C VAL A 131 -19.98 -8.00 1.82
N THR A 132 -21.13 -8.13 2.50
CA THR A 132 -21.46 -7.26 3.64
C THR A 132 -20.74 -7.76 4.88
N GLU A 133 -20.08 -6.86 5.60
CA GLU A 133 -19.41 -7.19 6.84
C GLU A 133 -20.43 -7.25 7.98
N THR A 134 -20.66 -8.46 8.50
CA THR A 134 -21.68 -8.72 9.54
C THR A 134 -21.12 -9.30 10.83
N GLU A 135 -19.89 -9.80 10.83
CA GLU A 135 -19.39 -10.66 11.91
C GLU A 135 -18.29 -9.99 12.73
N THR A 136 -17.28 -9.42 12.08
CA THR A 136 -16.09 -8.96 12.80
C THR A 136 -15.56 -7.66 12.25
N MET A 137 -15.80 -6.57 12.97
CA MET A 137 -15.24 -5.28 12.61
C MET A 137 -14.07 -4.94 13.53
N TYR A 138 -12.85 -4.94 12.98
CA TYR A 138 -11.60 -4.65 13.71
C TYR A 138 -11.38 -3.14 13.93
N TRP A 139 -12.46 -2.41 14.21
CA TRP A 139 -12.43 -0.99 14.47
C TRP A 139 -11.57 -0.68 15.68
N ARG A 140 -10.72 0.33 15.54
CA ARG A 140 -10.06 0.96 16.66
C ARG A 140 -11.09 1.53 17.62
N ASN A 141 -10.74 1.61 18.91
CA ASN A 141 -11.61 2.22 19.92
C ASN A 141 -12.11 3.61 19.46
N GLY A 142 -13.42 3.81 19.48
CA GLY A 142 -14.07 5.05 19.03
C GLY A 142 -14.33 5.15 17.52
N GLN A 143 -14.07 4.08 16.76
CA GLN A 143 -14.34 4.00 15.33
C GLN A 143 -15.49 3.02 15.03
N PRO A 144 -16.22 3.19 13.92
CA PRO A 144 -16.15 4.34 13.01
C PRO A 144 -16.72 5.59 13.68
N ASN A 145 -16.03 6.72 13.51
CA ASN A 145 -16.47 8.02 14.04
C ASN A 145 -17.34 8.75 13.00
N ARG A 146 -18.44 9.33 13.42
CA ARG A 146 -19.40 10.05 12.56
C ARG A 146 -19.23 11.57 12.60
N SER A 147 -18.24 12.09 13.32
CA SER A 147 -17.99 13.52 13.43
C SER A 147 -16.51 13.88 13.32
N GLY A 148 -16.24 15.14 12.98
CA GLY A 148 -14.89 15.68 12.88
C GLY A 148 -14.18 15.33 11.57
N VAL A 149 -12.98 15.90 11.43
CA VAL A 149 -12.18 15.89 10.19
C VAL A 149 -11.73 14.50 9.73
N GLN A 150 -11.75 13.53 10.64
CA GLN A 150 -11.39 12.14 10.36
C GLN A 150 -12.57 11.35 9.79
N SER A 151 -13.81 11.77 10.02
CA SER A 151 -14.99 10.97 9.64
C SER A 151 -15.17 10.82 8.13
N GLY A 152 -15.85 9.75 7.74
CA GLY A 152 -16.29 9.50 6.36
C GLY A 152 -16.77 8.07 6.16
N ASN A 153 -16.92 7.65 4.91
CA ASN A 153 -17.59 6.40 4.57
C ASN A 153 -16.65 5.31 4.01
N CYS A 154 -15.34 5.51 4.12
CA CYS A 154 -14.32 4.59 3.61
C CYS A 154 -13.39 4.15 4.74
N ALA A 155 -13.06 2.86 4.79
CA ALA A 155 -12.24 2.31 5.86
C ALA A 155 -10.75 2.35 5.49
N ALA A 156 -9.93 2.62 6.49
CA ALA A 156 -8.48 2.54 6.42
C ALA A 156 -7.94 1.73 7.59
N PHE A 157 -6.78 1.12 7.36
CA PHE A 157 -5.99 0.35 8.31
C PHE A 157 -4.82 1.21 8.80
N PHE A 158 -4.59 1.23 10.10
CA PHE A 158 -3.34 1.76 10.68
C PHE A 158 -2.91 0.88 11.84
N PHE A 159 -1.61 0.59 11.91
CA PHE A 159 -1.05 -0.28 12.94
C PHE A 159 -1.45 0.17 14.36
N TYR A 160 -1.79 -0.83 15.17
CA TYR A 160 -2.02 -0.69 16.60
C TYR A 160 -1.55 -1.96 17.29
N VAL A 161 -1.16 -1.84 18.57
CA VAL A 161 -0.63 -2.98 19.36
C VAL A 161 -1.61 -4.15 19.44
N ASP A 162 -2.91 -3.86 19.45
CA ASP A 162 -3.96 -4.85 19.30
C ASP A 162 -4.33 -4.96 17.82
N ALA A 163 -3.93 -6.06 17.19
CA ALA A 163 -4.20 -6.35 15.79
C ALA A 163 -5.69 -6.38 15.45
N ARG A 164 -6.60 -6.49 16.43
CA ARG A 164 -8.05 -6.45 16.22
C ARG A 164 -8.64 -5.04 16.34
N LYS A 165 -7.81 -4.00 16.46
CA LYS A 165 -8.21 -2.61 16.68
C LYS A 165 -7.44 -1.64 15.78
N THR A 166 -7.35 -1.96 14.50
CA THR A 166 -6.52 -1.24 13.53
C THR A 166 -7.31 -0.45 12.49
N TRP A 167 -8.63 -0.68 12.38
CA TRP A 167 -9.45 0.01 11.38
C TRP A 167 -9.99 1.35 11.88
N TYR A 168 -10.16 2.30 10.97
CA TYR A 168 -10.85 3.57 11.21
C TYR A 168 -11.50 4.04 9.92
N ASN A 169 -12.53 4.90 10.01
CA ASN A 169 -13.15 5.48 8.83
C ASN A 169 -12.51 6.83 8.48
N GLY A 170 -12.51 7.14 7.19
CA GLY A 170 -11.90 8.30 6.58
C GLY A 170 -12.79 8.89 5.49
N ASN A 171 -12.55 10.15 5.16
CA ASN A 171 -13.25 10.82 4.06
C ASN A 171 -12.74 10.27 2.73
N CYS A 172 -13.61 9.58 1.99
CA CYS A 172 -13.29 8.90 0.74
C CYS A 172 -12.63 9.78 -0.32
N HIS A 173 -12.90 11.09 -0.32
CA HIS A 173 -12.49 12.02 -1.39
C HIS A 173 -11.30 12.89 -0.96
N ASN A 174 -11.30 13.37 0.28
CA ASN A 174 -10.37 14.39 0.74
C ASN A 174 -9.11 13.83 1.40
N HIS A 175 -9.17 12.62 1.98
CA HIS A 175 -8.01 12.02 2.62
C HIS A 175 -7.13 11.36 1.56
N LEU A 176 -5.84 11.70 1.57
CA LEU A 176 -4.84 11.10 0.70
C LEU A 176 -3.99 10.14 1.53
N LEU A 177 -4.32 8.86 1.46
CA LEU A 177 -3.67 7.82 2.24
C LEU A 177 -2.92 6.85 1.33
N ASN A 178 -2.03 6.06 1.93
CA ASN A 178 -1.51 4.88 1.26
C ASN A 178 -2.65 3.88 0.99
N ARG A 179 -2.35 2.77 0.31
CA ARG A 179 -3.33 1.72 0.02
C ARG A 179 -2.69 0.35 0.10
N ILE A 180 -3.47 -0.64 0.54
CA ILE A 180 -3.09 -2.05 0.47
C ILE A 180 -3.89 -2.65 -0.68
N CYS A 181 -3.19 -3.12 -1.70
CA CYS A 181 -3.80 -3.91 -2.77
C CYS A 181 -3.61 -5.39 -2.50
N GLU A 182 -4.54 -6.21 -2.94
CA GLU A 182 -4.50 -7.66 -2.82
C GLU A 182 -4.78 -8.33 -4.16
N ILE A 183 -4.06 -9.42 -4.42
CA ILE A 183 -4.36 -10.40 -5.47
C ILE A 183 -4.50 -11.76 -4.79
N GLU A 184 -5.69 -12.33 -4.81
CA GLU A 184 -5.94 -13.71 -4.39
C GLU A 184 -5.39 -14.68 -5.44
N LEU A 185 -4.48 -15.59 -5.04
CA LEU A 185 -3.95 -16.61 -5.92
C LEU A 185 -4.79 -17.88 -5.74
N ARG A 186 -5.63 -18.17 -6.74
CA ARG A 186 -6.43 -19.39 -6.81
C ARG A 186 -5.56 -20.64 -7.01
#